data_AF-A0A8T6YIL2-F1
#
_entry.id   AF-A0A8T6YIL2-F1
#
_cell.length_a   1.000
_cell.length_b   1.000
_cell.length_c   1.000
_cell.angle_alpha   90.00
_cell.angle_beta   90.00
_cell.angle_gamma   90.00
#
_symmetry.space_group_name_H-M   'P 1'
#
loop_
_entity.id
_entity.type
_entity.pdbx_description
1 polymer ?
#
loop_
_entity_poly.entity_id
_entity_poly.type
_entity_poly.pdbx_seq_one_letter_code
_entity_poly.pdbx_strand_id
1 'polypeptide(L)'
;YSRMTITTYGDERQVEQIVKQLDKMIDTLEVRHLDEHKTVFRELSIFKIKLGNANDSMEVNKLANAYGGKIHDVRKDSMMVELTATPDQIRAFEELVKPFGIIDVARTGVAALQRSGA
;
A
#
# COMPACT_ATOMS: atom_id res chain seq x y z
N TYR A 1 -11.67 7.62 18.66
CA TYR A 1 -11.31 8.45 17.49
C TYR A 1 -10.69 7.56 16.43
N SER A 2 -11.20 7.64 15.20
CA SER A 2 -10.68 6.90 14.04
C SER A 2 -10.14 7.89 13.03
N ARG A 3 -9.12 7.48 12.26
CA ARG A 3 -8.58 8.28 11.15
C ARG A 3 -8.67 7.47 9.87
N MET A 4 -9.19 8.10 8.83
CA MET A 4 -9.25 7.54 7.49
C MET A 4 -8.44 8.41 6.53
N THR A 5 -7.74 7.79 5.60
CA THR A 5 -7.05 8.48 4.51
C THR A 5 -7.80 8.15 3.22
N ILE A 6 -8.18 9.17 2.46
CA ILE A 6 -8.89 9.04 1.20
C ILE A 6 -7.97 9.56 0.10
N THR A 7 -7.69 8.72 -0.90
CA THR A 7 -6.94 9.10 -2.10
C THR A 7 -7.93 9.22 -3.25
N THR A 8 -7.89 10.33 -3.99
CA THR A 8 -8.77 10.59 -5.13
C THR A 8 -8.03 11.37 -6.20
N TYR A 9 -8.54 11.32 -7.43
CA TYR A 9 -8.10 12.16 -8.54
C TYR A 9 -9.21 13.16 -8.85
N GLY A 10 -8.86 14.42 -9.08
CA GLY A 10 -9.81 15.46 -9.42
C GLY A 10 -9.15 16.82 -9.53
N ASP A 11 -9.87 17.78 -10.09
CA ASP A 11 -9.46 19.18 -10.04
C ASP A 11 -9.64 19.77 -8.62
N GLU A 12 -9.07 20.95 -8.41
CA GLU A 12 -9.11 21.65 -7.12
C GLU A 12 -10.54 21.87 -6.60
N ARG A 13 -11.49 22.16 -7.50
CA ARG A 13 -12.90 22.36 -7.12
C ARG A 13 -13.55 21.08 -6.65
N GLN A 14 -13.26 19.95 -7.31
CA GLN A 14 -13.73 18.63 -6.92
C GLN A 14 -13.19 18.24 -5.54
N VAL A 15 -11.89 18.43 -5.30
CA VAL A 15 -11.26 18.13 -4.00
C VAL A 15 -11.83 19.01 -2.89
N GLU A 16 -11.94 20.32 -3.11
CA GLU A 16 -12.59 21.22 -2.14
C GLU A 16 -14.01 20.79 -1.82
N GLN A 17 -14.77 20.38 -2.84
CA GLN A 17 -16.15 19.94 -2.64
C GLN A 17 -16.20 18.68 -1.79
N ILE A 18 -15.32 17.69 -2.04
CA ILE A 18 -15.23 16.47 -1.22
C ILE A 18 -14.95 16.83 0.24
N VAL A 19 -13.97 17.70 0.49
CA VAL A 19 -13.65 18.16 1.85
C VAL A 19 -14.87 18.81 2.52
N LYS A 20 -15.53 19.74 1.83
CA LYS A 20 -16.75 20.42 2.34
C LYS A 20 -17.91 19.48 2.63
N GLN A 21 -18.04 18.37 1.91
CA GLN A 21 -19.11 17.39 2.18
C GLN A 21 -18.78 16.52 3.39
N LEU A 22 -17.53 16.08 3.52
CA LEU A 22 -17.10 15.27 4.65
C LEU A 22 -17.14 16.05 5.97
N ASP A 23 -16.78 17.34 5.93
CA ASP A 23 -16.75 18.24 7.09
C ASP A 23 -18.15 18.53 7.67
N LYS A 24 -19.21 18.39 6.86
CA LYS A 24 -20.61 18.56 7.30
C LYS A 24 -21.19 17.34 8.01
N MET A 25 -20.52 16.20 7.98
CA MET A 25 -21.03 14.99 8.61
C MET A 25 -20.94 15.11 10.13
N ILE A 26 -22.00 14.68 10.82
CA ILE A 26 -22.11 14.78 12.28
C ILE A 26 -20.95 14.04 12.99
N ASP A 27 -20.50 12.92 12.43
CA ASP A 27 -19.46 12.07 13.01
C ASP A 27 -18.03 12.51 12.63
N THR A 28 -17.89 13.54 11.80
CA THR A 28 -16.59 14.05 11.36
C THR A 28 -16.10 15.12 12.31
N LEU A 29 -14.93 14.89 12.90
CA LEU A 29 -14.27 15.86 13.77
C LEU A 29 -13.44 16.88 12.98
N GLU A 30 -12.78 16.42 11.92
CA GLU A 30 -11.90 17.24 11.11
C GLU A 30 -11.61 16.57 9.77
N VAL A 31 -11.55 17.36 8.71
CA VAL A 31 -11.09 16.94 7.39
C VAL A 31 -9.90 17.81 6.99
N ARG A 32 -8.78 17.18 6.63
CA ARG A 32 -7.57 17.86 6.15
C ARG A 32 -7.21 17.39 4.76
N HIS A 33 -7.01 18.32 3.85
CA HIS A 33 -6.28 18.07 2.62
C HIS A 33 -4.80 17.96 2.94
N LEU A 34 -4.14 16.89 2.49
CA LEU A 34 -2.73 16.61 2.80
C LEU A 34 -1.86 17.00 1.60
N ASP A 35 -0.82 17.81 1.85
CA ASP A 35 0.22 18.09 0.86
C ASP A 35 1.14 16.86 0.74
N GLU A 36 1.22 16.27 -0.44
CA GLU A 36 2.02 15.07 -0.72
C GLU A 36 3.51 15.27 -0.40
N HIS A 37 4.05 16.47 -0.61
CA HIS A 37 5.47 16.77 -0.35
C HIS A 37 5.79 16.87 1.14
N LYS A 38 4.78 17.21 1.95
CA LYS A 38 4.91 17.32 3.41
C LYS A 38 4.38 16.08 4.14
N THR A 39 3.92 15.06 3.42
CA THR A 39 3.22 13.91 3.97
C THR A 39 4.07 12.65 3.88
N VAL A 40 4.14 11.90 4.99
CA VAL A 40 4.61 10.52 4.96
C VAL A 40 3.39 9.64 4.75
N PHE A 41 3.40 8.85 3.69
CA PHE A 41 2.39 7.85 3.40
C PHE A 41 3.02 6.49 3.17
N ARG A 42 2.35 5.45 3.67
CA ARG A 42 2.75 4.06 3.50
C ARG A 42 1.52 3.21 3.22
N GLU A 43 1.72 2.18 2.43
CA GLU A 43 0.73 1.15 2.14
C GLU A 43 1.28 -0.19 2.62
N LEU A 44 0.41 -0.98 3.26
CA LEU A 44 0.68 -2.38 3.56
C LEU A 44 0.05 -3.25 2.47
N SER A 45 0.81 -4.22 1.99
CA SER A 45 0.32 -5.20 1.03
C SER A 45 0.82 -6.60 1.37
N ILE A 46 -0.05 -7.59 1.20
CA ILE A 46 0.28 -9.00 1.38
C ILE A 46 0.05 -9.69 0.04
N PHE A 47 1.09 -10.33 -0.47
CA PHE A 47 1.08 -11.07 -1.73
C PHE A 47 1.14 -12.56 -1.44
N LYS A 48 0.24 -13.33 -2.04
CA LYS A 48 0.38 -14.78 -2.15
C LYS A 48 0.88 -15.10 -3.55
N ILE A 49 2.11 -15.57 -3.65
CA ILE A 49 2.83 -15.78 -4.92
C ILE A 49 2.95 -17.28 -5.15
N LYS A 50 2.73 -17.74 -6.38
CA LYS A 50 2.91 -19.13 -6.80
C LYS A 50 4.40 -19.47 -6.91
N LEU A 51 4.74 -20.70 -6.55
CA LEU A 51 6.07 -21.28 -6.76
C LEU A 51 5.91 -22.48 -7.70
N GLY A 52 6.43 -22.35 -8.93
CA GLY A 52 6.33 -23.38 -9.96
C GLY A 52 7.59 -24.24 -10.06
N ASN A 53 8.76 -23.63 -9.94
CA ASN A 53 10.06 -24.30 -10.07
C ASN A 53 10.81 -24.38 -8.74
N ALA A 54 11.83 -25.23 -8.70
CA ALA A 54 12.65 -25.43 -7.50
C ALA A 54 13.35 -24.15 -7.00
N ASN A 55 13.66 -23.20 -7.89
CA ASN A 55 14.40 -21.97 -7.57
C ASN A 55 13.49 -20.77 -7.25
N ASP A 56 12.20 -20.82 -7.59
CA ASP A 56 11.29 -19.68 -7.46
C ASP A 56 11.24 -19.18 -6.01
N SER A 57 11.28 -20.09 -5.04
CA SER A 57 11.26 -19.73 -3.61
C SER A 57 12.46 -18.87 -3.22
N MET A 58 13.66 -19.19 -3.75
CA MET A 58 14.88 -18.44 -3.48
C MET A 58 14.86 -17.07 -4.15
N GLU A 59 14.35 -16.99 -5.39
CA GLU A 59 14.25 -15.75 -6.14
C GLU A 59 13.22 -14.79 -5.52
N VAL A 60 12.02 -15.28 -5.21
CA VAL A 60 10.97 -14.49 -4.54
C VAL A 60 11.46 -14.03 -3.16
N ASN A 61 12.13 -14.89 -2.39
CA ASN A 61 12.72 -14.51 -1.11
C ASN A 61 13.79 -13.41 -1.28
N LYS A 62 14.63 -13.48 -2.32
CA LYS A 62 15.62 -12.45 -2.60
C LYS A 62 14.96 -11.10 -2.93
N LEU A 63 13.91 -11.12 -3.76
CA LEU A 63 13.13 -9.92 -4.08
C LEU A 63 12.44 -9.35 -2.83
N ALA A 64 11.79 -10.19 -2.03
CA ALA A 64 11.14 -9.77 -0.80
C ALA A 64 12.13 -9.09 0.15
N ASN A 65 13.29 -9.69 0.39
CA ASN A 65 14.32 -9.09 1.25
C ASN A 65 14.86 -7.76 0.70
N ALA A 66 15.04 -7.64 -0.62
CA ALA A 66 15.49 -6.39 -1.25
C ALA A 66 14.50 -5.23 -1.05
N TYR A 67 13.21 -5.53 -0.93
CA TYR A 67 12.15 -4.55 -0.64
C TYR A 67 11.80 -4.43 0.85
N GLY A 68 12.55 -5.10 1.74
CA GLY A 68 12.28 -5.10 3.18
C GLY A 68 11.00 -5.84 3.58
N GLY A 69 10.58 -6.80 2.75
CA GLY A 69 9.41 -7.63 2.99
C GLY A 69 9.62 -8.68 4.07
N LYS A 70 8.51 -9.14 4.63
CA LYS A 70 8.46 -10.22 5.61
C LYS A 70 7.77 -11.42 5.01
N ILE A 71 8.35 -12.59 5.20
CA ILE A 71 7.75 -13.85 4.75
C ILE A 71 6.95 -14.44 5.91
N HIS A 72 5.66 -14.65 5.68
CA HIS A 72 4.74 -15.20 6.69
C HIS A 72 4.50 -16.69 6.53
N ASP A 73 4.54 -17.20 5.30
CA ASP A 73 4.31 -18.62 5.00
C ASP A 73 5.07 -19.04 3.74
N VAL A 74 5.63 -20.25 3.76
CA VAL A 74 6.28 -20.87 2.59
C VAL A 74 5.75 -22.30 2.47
N ARG A 75 5.12 -22.58 1.33
CA ARG A 75 4.60 -23.89 0.94
C ARG A 75 5.36 -24.40 -0.29
N LYS A 76 5.07 -25.63 -0.68
CA LYS A 76 5.69 -26.24 -1.87
C LYS A 76 5.33 -25.48 -3.16
N ASP A 77 4.13 -24.91 -3.22
CA ASP A 77 3.53 -24.31 -4.40
C ASP A 77 3.25 -22.81 -4.27
N SER A 78 3.53 -22.22 -3.10
CA SER A 78 3.22 -20.81 -2.83
C SER A 78 4.04 -20.21 -1.69
N MET A 79 4.15 -18.88 -1.69
CA MET A 79 4.80 -18.08 -0.64
C MET A 79 3.94 -16.85 -0.32
N MET A 80 3.84 -16.49 0.96
CA MET A 80 3.17 -15.27 1.39
C MET A 80 4.17 -14.23 1.87
N VAL A 81 4.14 -13.06 1.24
CA VAL A 81 5.06 -11.93 1.48
C VAL A 81 4.26 -10.69 1.87
N GLU A 82 4.56 -10.12 3.04
CA GLU A 82 4.10 -8.79 3.46
C GLU A 82 5.12 -7.73 3.09
N LEU A 83 4.64 -6.59 2.61
CA LEU A 83 5.42 -5.38 2.37
C LEU A 83 4.74 -4.17 2.98
N THR A 84 5.53 -3.25 3.51
CA THR A 84 5.07 -1.91 3.92
C THR A 84 5.98 -0.87 3.29
N ALA A 85 5.50 -0.17 2.26
CA ALA A 85 6.31 0.74 1.45
C ALA A 85 5.46 1.89 0.89
N THR A 86 6.01 2.75 0.03
CA THR A 86 5.15 3.68 -0.75
C THR A 86 4.39 2.90 -1.82
N PRO A 87 3.22 3.37 -2.31
CA PRO A 87 2.46 2.72 -3.39
C PRO A 87 3.30 2.41 -4.64
N ASP A 88 4.24 3.29 -4.99
CA ASP A 88 5.16 3.07 -6.11
C ASP A 88 6.14 1.92 -5.87
N GLN A 89 6.67 1.81 -4.65
CA GLN A 89 7.54 0.70 -4.27
C GLN A 89 6.77 -0.63 -4.24
N ILE A 90 5.53 -0.62 -3.73
CA ILE A 90 4.65 -1.80 -3.76
C ILE A 90 4.36 -2.23 -5.21
N ARG A 91 4.03 -1.28 -6.09
CA ARG A 91 3.80 -1.55 -7.52
C ARG A 91 5.06 -2.09 -8.21
N ALA A 92 6.24 -1.55 -7.90
CA ALA A 92 7.49 -2.04 -8.45
C ALA A 92 7.78 -3.49 -8.02
N PHE A 93 7.54 -3.83 -6.75
CA PHE A 93 7.64 -5.22 -6.29
C PHE A 93 6.62 -6.12 -6.99
N GLU A 94 5.36 -5.68 -7.07
CA GLU A 94 4.28 -6.42 -7.73
C GLU A 94 4.66 -6.82 -9.16
N GLU A 95 5.18 -5.88 -9.97
CA GLU A 95 5.62 -6.18 -11.33
C GLU A 95 6.81 -7.14 -11.40
N LEU A 96 7.72 -7.14 -10.41
CA LEU A 96 8.84 -8.09 -10.34
C LEU A 96 8.38 -9.51 -9.98
N VAL A 97 7.33 -9.65 -9.16
CA VAL A 97 6.83 -10.98 -8.76
C VAL A 97 5.71 -11.52 -9.65
N LYS A 98 5.11 -10.66 -10.48
CA LYS A 98 4.07 -11.01 -11.45
C LYS A 98 4.43 -12.20 -12.36
N PRO A 99 5.67 -12.35 -12.86
CA PRO A 99 6.04 -13.50 -13.71
C PRO A 99 5.97 -14.86 -13.01
N PHE A 100 6.16 -14.91 -11.68
CA PHE A 100 5.98 -16.15 -10.90
C PHE A 100 4.51 -16.56 -10.79
N GLY A 101 3.61 -15.58 -10.92
CA GLY A 101 2.17 -15.71 -10.76
C GLY A 101 1.71 -15.29 -9.37
N ILE A 102 0.88 -14.24 -9.30
CA ILE A 102 0.23 -13.82 -8.06
C ILE A 102 -1.09 -14.60 -7.95
N ILE A 103 -1.24 -15.36 -6.87
CA ILE A 103 -2.45 -16.12 -6.55
C ILE A 103 -3.50 -15.19 -5.94
N ASP A 104 -3.07 -14.34 -5.01
CA ASP A 104 -3.94 -13.40 -4.31
C ASP A 104 -3.13 -12.19 -3.81
N VAL A 105 -3.79 -11.06 -3.62
CA VAL A 105 -3.18 -9.83 -3.08
C VAL A 105 -4.18 -9.07 -2.23
N ALA A 106 -3.77 -8.72 -1.01
CA ALA A 106 -4.50 -7.82 -0.13
C ALA A 106 -3.74 -6.49 -0.01
N ARG A 107 -4.42 -5.37 -0.26
CA ARG A 107 -3.85 -4.01 -0.19
C ARG A 107 -4.71 -3.13 0.70
N THR A 108 -4.09 -2.41 1.63
CA THR A 108 -4.82 -1.58 2.61
C THR A 108 -5.22 -0.20 2.08
N GLY A 109 -4.66 0.22 0.93
CA GLY A 109 -4.56 1.63 0.61
C GLY A 109 -3.53 2.34 1.50
N VAL A 110 -3.39 3.65 1.32
CA VAL A 110 -2.39 4.44 2.06
C VAL A 110 -2.87 4.86 3.43
N ALA A 111 -2.00 4.73 4.43
CA ALA A 111 -2.07 5.48 5.67
C ALA A 111 -1.16 6.71 5.54
N ALA A 112 -1.67 7.90 5.86
CA ALA A 112 -0.94 9.16 5.62
C ALA A 112 -0.98 10.13 6.82
N LEU A 113 0.19 10.69 7.14
CA LEU A 113 0.39 11.72 8.16
C LEU A 113 1.33 12.82 7.66
N GLN A 114 0.90 14.07 7.78
CA GLN A 114 1.74 15.23 7.49
C GLN A 114 2.82 15.39 8.56
N ARG A 115 4.05 15.73 8.16
CA ARG A 115 5.18 15.93 9.07
C ARG A 115 4.96 17.20 9.91
N SER A 116 5.30 17.13 11.19
CA SER A 116 5.27 18.29 12.08
C SER A 116 6.42 19.25 11.74
N GLY A 117 6.13 20.54 11.58
CA GLY A 117 7.14 21.59 11.37
C GLY A 117 7.26 22.12 9.93
N ALA A 118 6.19 22.04 9.14
CA ALA A 118 6.14 22.58 7.77
C ALA A 118 4.92 23.47 7.54
#